data_AF-A0A1B3XNW3-F1
#
_entry.id   AF-A0A1B3XNW3-F1
#
_cell.length_a   1.000
_cell.length_b   1.000
_cell.length_c   1.000
_cell.angle_alpha   90.00
_cell.angle_beta   90.00
_cell.angle_gamma   90.00
#
_symmetry.space_group_name_H-M   'P 1'
#
loop_
_entity.id
_entity.type
_entity.pdbx_description
1 polymer ?
#
loop_
_entity_poly.entity_id
_entity_poly.type
_entity_poly.pdbx_seq_one_letter_code
_entity_poly.pdbx_strand_id
1 'polypeptide(L)'
;MSNEINILQFNEYIDKNKSVFLCGNGFSMNFDTDFGRIYDKLLSSHKNVIYNSSYGVKANKNFTRKCMENFQSVKKFLRNISEDYLYGIFNDALIFAESIIENKKLIEVLWEEKLITKLGFGLSQIDILYQICEVGKNKGITYVNIEHWTILIYFYFAIKKLNLNYYEFPSNNSFITVLKVGNKSPIKLLPQEQQIYEEVTFNGFTTYYRFLFSIAIFSNGKALDMSMLSNINNLDMESIKNFLNKFDLLLSLNYDKIMENIVGDRVEHFHGEFVKNKTEYVSSQSLGLNYENGYVSFSDILIGDFFIFKAFLPVVNNFSKNPYNKKVPHFSDIMDTLIKDNSINNIVIFGMNIENDQHVLRNIMLAFYFSQQINPQIIYCYFTPEEKRDFEEQFEAVITFSPEVNKYVKNINVSYIKTQEVLKEYFQK
;
A
#
# COMPACT_ATOMS: atom_id res chain seq x y z
N MET A 1 -7.54 -27.70 12.20
CA MET A 1 -7.21 -27.50 13.63
C MET A 1 -6.25 -26.34 13.68
N SER A 2 -6.63 -25.17 14.24
CA SER A 2 -5.73 -24.01 14.26
C SER A 2 -4.56 -24.29 15.21
N ASN A 3 -3.32 -24.24 14.70
CA ASN A 3 -2.10 -24.44 15.49
C ASN A 3 -1.78 -23.16 16.28
N GLU A 4 -2.57 -22.90 17.32
CA GLU A 4 -2.35 -21.79 18.24
C GLU A 4 -1.12 -22.09 19.12
N ILE A 5 -0.21 -21.12 19.24
CA ILE A 5 1.03 -21.25 19.99
C ILE A 5 1.10 -20.17 21.07
N ASN A 6 1.77 -20.48 22.18
CA ASN A 6 2.04 -19.51 23.25
C ASN A 6 3.41 -18.84 23.07
N ILE A 7 3.72 -17.86 23.91
CA ILE A 7 4.98 -17.10 23.86
C ILE A 7 6.25 -17.96 24.01
N LEU A 8 6.21 -19.05 24.78
CA LEU A 8 7.35 -19.96 24.94
C LEU A 8 7.62 -20.71 23.63
N GLN A 9 6.58 -21.27 23.03
CA GLN A 9 6.66 -21.96 21.74
C GLN A 9 7.10 -20.99 20.64
N PHE A 10 6.57 -19.76 20.64
CA PHE A 10 6.97 -18.71 19.70
C PHE A 10 8.48 -18.43 19.76
N ASN A 11 9.04 -18.29 20.96
CA ASN A 11 10.47 -18.10 21.15
C ASN A 11 11.28 -19.29 20.67
N GLU A 12 10.84 -20.51 20.99
CA GLU A 12 11.50 -21.72 20.49
C GLU A 12 11.50 -21.80 18.96
N TYR A 13 10.42 -21.37 18.29
CA TYR A 13 10.36 -21.35 16.82
C TYR A 13 11.32 -20.32 16.23
N ILE A 14 11.50 -19.16 16.86
CA ILE A 14 12.46 -18.16 16.40
C ILE A 14 13.89 -18.68 16.61
N ASP A 15 14.21 -19.19 17.79
CA ASP A 15 15.58 -19.59 18.15
C ASP A 15 16.08 -20.82 17.38
N LYS A 16 15.18 -21.73 16.96
CA LYS A 16 15.53 -22.97 16.26
C LYS A 16 15.58 -22.83 14.74
N ASN A 17 15.09 -21.73 14.17
CA ASN A 17 14.93 -21.55 12.73
C ASN A 17 15.70 -20.33 12.23
N LYS A 18 15.80 -20.22 10.91
CA LYS A 18 16.24 -19.00 10.24
C LYS A 18 15.04 -18.12 10.00
N SER A 19 14.98 -17.03 10.74
CA SER A 19 13.75 -16.30 11.01
C SER A 19 13.75 -14.89 10.47
N VAL A 20 12.68 -14.56 9.76
CA VAL A 20 12.34 -13.20 9.34
C VAL A 20 11.27 -12.63 10.26
N PHE A 21 11.42 -11.35 10.62
CA PHE A 21 10.30 -10.54 11.12
C PHE A 21 9.80 -9.63 10.00
N LEU A 22 8.55 -9.83 9.58
CA LEU A 22 7.87 -9.03 8.57
C LEU A 22 6.78 -8.19 9.25
N CYS A 23 6.94 -6.87 9.25
CA CYS A 23 5.99 -5.97 9.88
C CYS A 23 5.14 -5.18 8.88
N GLY A 24 3.85 -5.01 9.23
CA GLY A 24 2.93 -4.07 8.62
C GLY A 24 2.54 -2.94 9.58
N ASN A 25 1.50 -2.18 9.22
CA ASN A 25 1.13 -0.94 9.92
C ASN A 25 0.84 -1.14 11.42
N GLY A 26 0.37 -2.33 11.80
CA GLY A 26 0.12 -2.69 13.19
C GLY A 26 1.37 -2.64 14.08
N PHE A 27 2.59 -2.68 13.53
CA PHE A 27 3.83 -2.42 14.28
C PHE A 27 3.94 -0.94 14.68
N SER A 28 3.89 -0.03 13.70
CA SER A 28 4.05 1.41 13.88
C SER A 28 2.95 2.02 14.77
N MET A 29 1.74 1.48 14.70
CA MET A 29 0.61 1.87 15.57
C MET A 29 0.87 1.70 17.07
N ASN A 30 1.82 0.84 17.47
CA ASN A 30 2.19 0.70 18.88
C ASN A 30 3.04 1.88 19.40
N PHE A 31 3.65 2.65 18.50
CA PHE A 31 4.48 3.80 18.85
C PHE A 31 3.70 5.11 18.77
N ASP A 32 2.74 5.20 17.85
CA ASP A 32 1.87 6.37 17.73
C ASP A 32 0.53 6.01 17.05
N THR A 33 -0.58 6.52 17.61
CA THR A 33 -1.93 6.26 17.10
C THR A 33 -2.19 6.93 15.76
N ASP A 34 -1.39 7.92 15.38
CA ASP A 34 -1.49 8.63 14.10
C ASP A 34 -1.32 7.69 12.90
N PHE A 35 -0.54 6.61 13.03
CA PHE A 35 -0.38 5.60 11.97
C PHE A 35 -1.63 4.75 11.76
N GLY A 36 -2.53 4.69 12.76
CA GLY A 36 -3.84 4.04 12.64
C GLY A 36 -4.97 5.00 12.24
N ARG A 37 -4.76 6.31 12.33
CA ARG A 37 -5.77 7.35 12.10
C ARG A 37 -5.34 8.35 11.03
N ILE A 38 -4.95 7.83 9.87
CA ILE A 38 -4.40 8.61 8.76
C ILE A 38 -5.37 9.73 8.32
N TYR A 39 -6.67 9.46 8.34
CA TYR A 39 -7.69 10.45 7.96
C TYR A 39 -7.78 11.64 8.91
N ASP A 40 -7.41 11.53 10.20
CA ASP A 40 -7.48 12.66 11.15
C ASP A 40 -6.53 13.81 10.74
N LYS A 41 -5.63 13.54 9.79
CA LYS A 41 -4.62 14.49 9.29
C LYS A 41 -4.90 14.98 7.89
N LEU A 42 -6.09 14.71 7.34
CA LEU A 42 -6.39 14.99 5.95
C LEU A 42 -6.24 16.48 5.64
N LEU A 43 -6.78 17.37 6.48
CA LEU A 43 -6.69 18.82 6.28
C LEU A 43 -5.25 19.35 6.41
N SER A 44 -4.52 18.91 7.45
CA SER A 44 -3.13 19.36 7.65
C SER A 44 -2.23 18.88 6.52
N SER A 45 -2.44 17.65 6.05
CA SER A 45 -1.75 17.08 4.89
C SER A 45 -2.10 17.85 3.62
N HIS A 46 -3.39 18.13 3.38
CA HIS A 46 -3.83 18.97 2.27
C HIS A 46 -3.10 20.32 2.24
N LYS A 47 -3.04 21.04 3.37
CA LYS A 47 -2.32 22.31 3.47
C LYS A 47 -0.85 22.14 3.06
N ASN A 48 -0.19 21.09 3.51
CA ASN A 48 1.17 20.75 3.09
C ASN A 48 1.25 20.42 1.59
N VAL A 49 0.28 19.72 1.01
CA VAL A 49 0.22 19.51 -0.46
C VAL A 49 0.15 20.86 -1.18
N ILE A 50 -0.67 21.80 -0.71
CA ILE A 50 -0.81 23.10 -1.37
C ILE A 50 0.47 23.93 -1.27
N TYR A 51 1.01 24.08 -0.06
CA TYR A 51 2.04 25.09 0.23
C TYR A 51 3.47 24.55 0.25
N ASN A 52 3.67 23.28 0.62
CA ASN A 52 4.99 22.74 0.98
C ASN A 52 5.44 21.58 0.08
N SER A 53 4.56 21.04 -0.77
CA SER A 53 4.93 19.99 -1.72
C SER A 53 5.92 20.46 -2.78
N SER A 54 6.85 19.58 -3.11
CA SER A 54 7.82 19.71 -4.19
C SER A 54 7.57 18.60 -5.20
N TYR A 55 7.07 18.95 -6.38
CA TYR A 55 6.84 18.02 -7.49
C TYR A 55 7.79 18.34 -8.63
N GLY A 56 8.66 17.38 -8.95
CA GLY A 56 9.65 17.48 -10.01
C GLY A 56 9.42 16.45 -11.10
N VAL A 57 9.74 16.78 -12.34
CA VAL A 57 9.70 15.84 -13.47
C VAL A 57 10.98 15.96 -14.28
N LYS A 58 11.63 14.84 -14.56
CA LYS A 58 12.84 14.75 -15.40
C LYS A 58 12.58 13.86 -16.61
N ALA A 59 11.90 14.42 -17.61
CA ALA A 59 11.56 13.73 -18.84
C ALA A 59 11.53 14.70 -20.03
N ASN A 60 11.09 14.23 -21.21
CA ASN A 60 10.87 15.08 -22.36
C ASN A 60 9.78 16.15 -22.11
N LYS A 61 9.70 17.15 -23.00
CA LYS A 61 8.78 18.30 -22.87
C LYS A 61 7.31 17.90 -22.76
N ASN A 62 6.86 16.91 -23.56
CA ASN A 62 5.47 16.50 -23.58
C ASN A 62 5.07 15.77 -22.28
N PHE A 63 5.92 14.86 -21.81
CA PHE A 63 5.75 14.17 -20.55
C PHE A 63 5.69 15.16 -19.39
N THR A 64 6.70 16.05 -19.32
CA THR A 64 6.80 17.09 -18.29
C THR A 64 5.56 17.98 -18.29
N ARG A 65 5.11 18.44 -19.46
CA ARG A 65 3.94 19.29 -19.58
C ARG A 65 2.66 18.56 -19.12
N LYS A 66 2.46 17.29 -19.51
CA LYS A 66 1.28 16.50 -19.10
C LYS A 66 1.20 16.38 -17.58
N CYS A 67 2.29 15.94 -16.94
CA CYS A 67 2.40 15.82 -15.49
C CYS A 67 2.12 17.15 -14.77
N MET A 68 2.82 18.22 -15.16
CA MET A 68 2.73 19.51 -14.47
C MET A 68 1.37 20.17 -14.66
N GLU A 69 0.81 20.20 -15.87
CA GLU A 69 -0.50 20.81 -16.14
C GLU A 69 -1.62 20.12 -15.36
N ASN A 70 -1.61 18.80 -15.32
CA ASN A 70 -2.61 18.00 -14.62
C ASN A 70 -2.55 18.23 -13.11
N PHE A 71 -1.36 18.09 -12.50
CA PHE A 71 -1.21 18.28 -11.05
C PHE A 71 -1.52 19.72 -10.61
N GLN A 72 -1.03 20.73 -11.35
CA GLN A 72 -1.27 22.14 -11.01
C GLN A 72 -2.75 22.52 -11.17
N SER A 73 -3.47 21.89 -12.10
CA SER A 73 -4.93 22.07 -12.23
C SER A 73 -5.65 21.69 -10.93
N VAL A 74 -5.33 20.52 -10.37
CA VAL A 74 -5.94 20.04 -9.12
C VAL A 74 -5.50 20.87 -7.92
N LYS A 75 -4.20 21.18 -7.79
CA LYS A 75 -3.72 22.07 -6.71
C LYS A 75 -4.44 23.42 -6.73
N LYS A 76 -4.66 24.00 -7.92
CA LYS A 76 -5.37 25.28 -8.04
C LYS A 76 -6.85 25.14 -7.64
N PHE A 77 -7.51 24.08 -8.08
CA PHE A 77 -8.92 23.84 -7.78
C PHE A 77 -9.16 23.60 -6.29
N LEU A 78 -8.30 22.83 -5.63
CA LEU A 78 -8.43 22.49 -4.22
C LEU A 78 -7.81 23.52 -3.27
N ARG A 79 -7.15 24.58 -3.76
CA ARG A 79 -6.31 25.49 -2.95
C ARG A 79 -6.97 26.02 -1.67
N ASN A 80 -8.26 26.32 -1.75
CA ASN A 80 -9.04 26.94 -0.66
C ASN A 80 -10.20 26.03 -0.20
N ILE A 81 -10.10 24.72 -0.42
CA ILE A 81 -11.15 23.78 0.00
C ILE A 81 -11.28 23.80 1.53
N SER A 82 -12.50 23.74 2.04
CA SER A 82 -12.72 23.53 3.48
C SER A 82 -12.47 22.07 3.86
N GLU A 83 -12.37 21.81 5.15
CA GLU A 83 -12.27 20.45 5.67
C GLU A 83 -13.46 19.59 5.26
N ASP A 84 -14.69 20.07 5.50
CA ASP A 84 -15.92 19.35 5.14
C ASP A 84 -15.97 18.98 3.65
N TYR A 85 -15.55 19.90 2.76
CA TYR A 85 -15.52 19.62 1.33
C TYR A 85 -14.39 18.65 0.95
N LEU A 86 -13.26 18.66 1.66
CA LEU A 86 -12.17 17.71 1.44
C LEU A 86 -12.59 16.28 1.82
N TYR A 87 -13.26 16.10 2.96
CA TYR A 87 -13.89 14.81 3.30
C TYR A 87 -15.06 14.49 2.35
N GLY A 88 -15.79 15.50 1.90
CA GLY A 88 -16.85 15.40 0.90
C GLY A 88 -16.41 14.71 -0.39
N ILE A 89 -15.16 14.90 -0.82
CA ILE A 89 -14.59 14.17 -1.97
C ILE A 89 -14.62 12.65 -1.75
N PHE A 90 -14.35 12.17 -0.55
CA PHE A 90 -14.34 10.74 -0.23
C PHE A 90 -15.73 10.18 0.02
N ASN A 91 -16.64 10.97 0.59
CA ASN A 91 -18.07 10.62 0.65
C ASN A 91 -18.66 10.48 -0.76
N ASP A 92 -18.35 11.41 -1.65
CA ASP A 92 -18.78 11.33 -3.05
C ASP A 92 -18.10 10.18 -3.80
N ALA A 93 -16.87 9.81 -3.43
CA ALA A 93 -16.20 8.62 -3.96
C ALA A 93 -16.96 7.34 -3.58
N LEU A 94 -17.47 7.24 -2.34
CA LEU A 94 -18.31 6.13 -1.91
C LEU A 94 -19.63 6.08 -2.71
N ILE A 95 -20.31 7.21 -2.89
CA ILE A 95 -21.53 7.28 -3.73
C ILE A 95 -21.24 6.82 -5.16
N PHE A 96 -20.08 7.21 -5.71
CA PHE A 96 -19.68 6.75 -7.03
C PHE A 96 -19.44 5.24 -7.06
N ALA A 97 -18.76 4.69 -6.05
CA ALA A 97 -18.56 3.25 -5.93
C ALA A 97 -19.89 2.47 -5.89
N GLU A 98 -20.83 2.93 -5.06
CA GLU A 98 -22.16 2.34 -4.92
C GLU A 98 -22.93 2.35 -6.25
N SER A 99 -22.89 3.48 -6.96
CA SER A 99 -23.57 3.60 -8.26
C SER A 99 -23.08 2.59 -9.31
N ILE A 100 -21.81 2.19 -9.25
CA ILE A 100 -21.24 1.17 -10.13
C ILE A 100 -21.76 -0.21 -9.72
N ILE A 101 -21.71 -0.54 -8.42
CA ILE A 101 -22.12 -1.85 -7.90
C ILE A 101 -23.61 -2.11 -8.15
N GLU A 102 -24.45 -1.09 -7.98
CA GLU A 102 -25.90 -1.20 -8.15
C GLU A 102 -26.29 -1.41 -9.61
N ASN A 103 -25.43 -1.03 -10.56
CA ASN A 103 -25.67 -1.22 -11.99
C ASN A 103 -25.05 -2.53 -12.51
N LYS A 104 -25.78 -3.64 -12.31
CA LYS A 104 -25.35 -4.98 -12.77
C LYS A 104 -24.99 -5.04 -14.25
N LYS A 105 -25.75 -4.34 -15.11
CA LYS A 105 -25.51 -4.27 -16.55
C LYS A 105 -24.18 -3.58 -16.87
N LEU A 106 -23.79 -2.55 -16.12
CA LEU A 106 -22.49 -1.92 -16.28
C LEU A 106 -21.36 -2.91 -15.94
N ILE A 107 -21.49 -3.63 -14.82
CA ILE A 107 -20.51 -4.63 -14.39
C ILE A 107 -20.32 -5.72 -15.45
N GLU A 108 -21.42 -6.25 -16.00
CA GLU A 108 -21.40 -7.25 -17.07
C GLU A 108 -20.61 -6.74 -18.28
N VAL A 109 -20.90 -5.53 -18.76
CA VAL A 109 -20.18 -4.96 -19.91
C VAL A 109 -18.70 -4.72 -19.60
N LEU A 110 -18.35 -4.27 -18.39
CA LEU A 110 -16.95 -4.11 -17.99
C LEU A 110 -16.17 -5.44 -18.02
N TRP A 111 -16.82 -6.56 -17.68
CA TRP A 111 -16.24 -7.90 -17.82
C TRP A 111 -16.13 -8.33 -19.29
N GLU A 112 -17.20 -8.17 -20.07
CA GLU A 112 -17.24 -8.55 -21.50
C GLU A 112 -16.16 -7.82 -22.31
N GLU A 113 -15.98 -6.53 -22.04
CA GLU A 113 -14.97 -5.67 -22.68
C GLU A 113 -13.57 -5.82 -22.08
N LYS A 114 -13.38 -6.77 -21.15
CA LYS A 114 -12.10 -7.06 -20.47
C LYS A 114 -11.47 -5.83 -19.81
N LEU A 115 -12.31 -4.92 -19.32
CA LEU A 115 -11.90 -3.75 -18.54
C LEU A 115 -11.77 -4.08 -17.05
N ILE A 116 -12.21 -5.26 -16.62
CA ILE A 116 -11.91 -5.83 -15.30
C ILE A 116 -11.04 -7.07 -15.49
N THR A 117 -10.12 -7.28 -14.57
CA THR A 117 -9.19 -8.40 -14.54
C THR A 117 -9.34 -9.13 -13.22
N LYS A 118 -9.63 -10.43 -13.28
CA LYS A 118 -9.50 -11.32 -12.12
C LYS A 118 -8.09 -11.87 -12.07
N LEU A 119 -7.38 -11.60 -10.98
CA LEU A 119 -6.07 -12.16 -10.73
C LEU A 119 -6.18 -13.66 -10.46
N GLY A 120 -5.09 -14.39 -10.69
CA GLY A 120 -5.07 -15.85 -10.50
C GLY A 120 -5.44 -16.29 -9.08
N PHE A 121 -5.27 -15.42 -8.08
CA PHE A 121 -5.62 -15.66 -6.68
C PHE A 121 -7.00 -15.09 -6.28
N GLY A 122 -7.85 -14.80 -7.26
CA GLY A 122 -9.26 -14.51 -7.03
C GLY A 122 -9.63 -13.03 -6.91
N LEU A 123 -8.69 -12.15 -6.55
CA LEU A 123 -8.94 -10.71 -6.44
C LEU A 123 -9.14 -10.05 -7.81
N SER A 124 -10.13 -9.18 -7.92
CA SER A 124 -10.43 -8.34 -9.09
C SER A 124 -10.62 -6.88 -8.68
N GLN A 125 -10.63 -5.96 -9.65
CA GLN A 125 -10.93 -4.55 -9.37
C GLN A 125 -12.33 -4.37 -8.75
N ILE A 126 -13.28 -5.27 -9.04
CA ILE A 126 -14.62 -5.25 -8.46
C ILE A 126 -14.60 -5.65 -6.98
N ASP A 127 -13.73 -6.57 -6.57
CA ASP A 127 -13.67 -6.99 -5.16
C ASP A 127 -13.22 -5.82 -4.27
N ILE A 128 -12.26 -5.01 -4.75
CA ILE A 128 -11.87 -3.75 -4.09
C ILE A 128 -13.07 -2.77 -4.02
N LEU A 129 -13.88 -2.71 -5.07
CA LEU A 129 -15.07 -1.87 -5.10
C LEU A 129 -16.10 -2.30 -4.05
N TYR A 130 -16.34 -3.61 -3.92
CA TYR A 130 -17.19 -4.16 -2.87
C TYR A 130 -16.66 -3.82 -1.48
N GLN A 131 -15.35 -3.96 -1.25
CA GLN A 131 -14.72 -3.60 0.03
C GLN A 131 -14.91 -2.11 0.38
N ILE A 132 -14.73 -1.19 -0.59
CA ILE A 132 -15.01 0.24 -0.38
C ILE A 132 -16.46 0.44 0.08
N CYS A 133 -17.41 -0.17 -0.63
CA CYS A 133 -18.84 -0.01 -0.33
C CYS A 133 -19.23 -0.64 1.01
N GLU A 134 -18.72 -1.83 1.32
CA GLU A 134 -19.01 -2.53 2.57
C GLU A 134 -18.45 -1.77 3.77
N VAL A 135 -17.17 -1.43 3.75
CA VAL A 135 -16.51 -0.69 4.84
C VAL A 135 -17.07 0.72 4.95
N GLY A 136 -17.28 1.40 3.82
CA GLY A 136 -17.85 2.74 3.77
C GLY A 136 -19.24 2.82 4.39
N LYS A 137 -20.14 1.87 4.07
CA LYS A 137 -21.49 1.82 4.63
C LYS A 137 -21.51 1.42 6.11
N ASN A 138 -20.69 0.43 6.50
CA ASN A 138 -20.77 -0.18 7.83
C ASN A 138 -19.94 0.55 8.88
N LYS A 139 -18.78 1.10 8.50
CA LYS A 139 -17.81 1.71 9.42
C LYS A 139 -17.56 3.20 9.12
N GLY A 140 -17.80 3.64 7.89
CA GLY A 140 -17.61 5.02 7.43
C GLY A 140 -16.34 5.21 6.58
N ILE A 141 -16.26 6.31 5.82
CA ILE A 141 -15.18 6.57 4.85
C ILE A 141 -13.77 6.61 5.46
N THR A 142 -13.66 6.96 6.74
CA THR A 142 -12.37 7.03 7.45
C THR A 142 -11.81 5.65 7.80
N TYR A 143 -12.58 4.59 7.61
CA TYR A 143 -12.14 3.20 7.79
C TYR A 143 -11.83 2.50 6.47
N VAL A 144 -12.23 3.10 5.33
CA VAL A 144 -11.87 2.57 4.01
C VAL A 144 -10.37 2.68 3.83
N ASN A 145 -9.72 1.60 3.41
CA ASN A 145 -8.28 1.61 3.17
C ASN A 145 -7.96 2.69 2.12
N ILE A 146 -7.03 3.56 2.47
CA ILE A 146 -6.56 4.63 1.59
C ILE A 146 -6.09 4.07 0.23
N GLU A 147 -5.54 2.88 0.15
CA GLU A 147 -5.06 2.37 -1.14
C GLU A 147 -6.20 2.07 -2.12
N HIS A 148 -7.41 1.78 -1.62
CA HIS A 148 -8.55 1.37 -2.44
C HIS A 148 -9.13 2.49 -3.30
N TRP A 149 -9.13 3.75 -2.83
CA TRP A 149 -9.77 4.87 -3.56
C TRP A 149 -9.26 5.05 -4.98
N THR A 150 -8.01 4.70 -5.23
CA THR A 150 -7.38 4.82 -6.55
C THR A 150 -8.04 3.92 -7.61
N ILE A 151 -8.70 2.83 -7.21
CA ILE A 151 -9.46 1.97 -8.13
C ILE A 151 -10.62 2.71 -8.80
N LEU A 152 -11.22 3.68 -8.11
CA LEU A 152 -12.32 4.47 -8.65
C LEU A 152 -11.86 5.42 -9.76
N ILE A 153 -10.59 5.84 -9.74
CA ILE A 153 -9.99 6.61 -10.84
C ILE A 153 -9.98 5.75 -12.10
N TYR A 154 -9.61 4.47 -11.97
CA TYR A 154 -9.65 3.51 -13.06
C TYR A 154 -11.08 3.29 -13.59
N PHE A 155 -12.04 3.03 -12.69
CA PHE A 155 -13.43 2.84 -13.10
C PHE A 155 -14.02 4.07 -13.82
N TYR A 156 -13.71 5.28 -13.36
CA TYR A 156 -14.13 6.50 -14.04
C TYR A 156 -13.72 6.53 -15.52
N PHE A 157 -12.45 6.22 -15.81
CA PHE A 157 -11.94 6.21 -17.19
C PHE A 157 -12.42 5.01 -18.00
N ALA A 158 -12.55 3.84 -17.36
CA ALA A 158 -13.11 2.64 -18.00
C ALA A 158 -14.56 2.87 -18.46
N ILE A 159 -15.41 3.39 -17.58
CA ILE A 159 -16.81 3.70 -17.88
C ILE A 159 -16.91 4.77 -18.97
N LYS A 160 -16.08 5.82 -18.89
CA LYS A 160 -16.02 6.88 -19.90
C LYS A 160 -15.64 6.33 -21.29
N LYS A 161 -14.73 5.36 -21.36
CA LYS A 161 -14.33 4.70 -22.61
C LYS A 161 -15.49 3.94 -23.25
N LEU A 162 -16.33 3.27 -22.45
CA LEU A 162 -17.47 2.52 -22.94
C LEU A 162 -18.58 3.41 -23.55
N ASN A 163 -18.67 4.67 -23.10
CA ASN A 163 -19.64 5.66 -23.60
C ASN A 163 -21.09 5.11 -23.64
N LEU A 164 -21.52 4.54 -22.51
CA LEU A 164 -22.81 3.87 -22.39
C LEU A 164 -23.95 4.87 -22.28
N ASN A 165 -25.07 4.60 -22.95
CA ASN A 165 -26.26 5.46 -22.92
C ASN A 165 -27.19 5.21 -21.72
N TYR A 166 -26.99 4.13 -20.97
CA TYR A 166 -27.86 3.69 -19.86
C TYR A 166 -27.24 3.88 -18.47
N TYR A 167 -25.97 4.27 -18.39
CA TYR A 167 -25.30 4.57 -17.14
C TYR A 167 -24.98 6.05 -17.09
N GLU A 168 -25.50 6.73 -16.07
CA GLU A 168 -25.19 8.12 -15.79
C GLU A 168 -24.31 8.20 -14.55
N PHE A 169 -23.21 8.94 -14.67
CA PHE A 169 -22.39 9.26 -13.51
C PHE A 169 -23.22 10.03 -12.47
N PRO A 170 -23.02 9.79 -11.16
CA PRO A 170 -23.68 10.56 -10.11
C PRO A 170 -23.56 12.07 -10.31
N SER A 171 -24.69 12.77 -10.22
CA SER A 171 -24.76 14.22 -10.39
C SER A 171 -24.12 14.95 -9.20
N ASN A 172 -23.54 16.13 -9.44
CA ASN A 172 -22.90 16.98 -8.41
C ASN A 172 -21.82 16.28 -7.56
N ASN A 173 -21.20 15.24 -8.10
CA ASN A 173 -20.19 14.46 -7.39
C ASN A 173 -18.80 15.13 -7.45
N SER A 174 -18.27 15.53 -6.30
CA SER A 174 -17.00 16.24 -6.16
C SER A 174 -15.79 15.38 -6.49
N PHE A 175 -15.84 14.07 -6.23
CA PHE A 175 -14.80 13.11 -6.65
C PHE A 175 -14.66 13.10 -8.18
N ILE A 176 -15.76 12.88 -8.90
CA ILE A 176 -15.77 12.90 -10.37
C ILE A 176 -15.35 14.27 -10.90
N THR A 177 -15.74 15.35 -10.22
CA THR A 177 -15.35 16.71 -10.59
C THR A 177 -13.85 16.91 -10.51
N VAL A 178 -13.19 16.47 -9.43
CA VAL A 178 -11.74 16.60 -9.30
C VAL A 178 -10.99 15.71 -10.30
N LEU A 179 -11.54 14.55 -10.67
CA LEU A 179 -10.98 13.71 -11.76
C LEU A 179 -10.99 14.42 -13.11
N LYS A 180 -12.09 15.12 -13.44
CA LYS A 180 -12.20 15.95 -14.64
C LYS A 180 -11.18 17.09 -14.63
N VAL A 181 -11.06 17.79 -13.50
CA VAL A 181 -10.06 18.86 -13.30
C VAL A 181 -8.63 18.34 -13.46
N GLY A 182 -8.36 17.12 -12.99
CA GLY A 182 -7.07 16.46 -13.07
C GLY A 182 -6.71 15.94 -14.46
N ASN A 183 -7.65 15.83 -15.39
CA ASN A 183 -7.39 15.41 -16.77
C ASN A 183 -7.35 16.62 -17.72
N LYS A 184 -6.53 17.62 -17.40
CA LYS A 184 -6.47 18.91 -18.10
C LYS A 184 -5.68 18.86 -19.41
N SER A 185 -4.53 18.18 -19.40
CA SER A 185 -3.59 18.19 -20.51
C SER A 185 -4.08 17.28 -21.64
N PRO A 186 -4.19 17.80 -22.89
CA PRO A 186 -4.67 17.01 -24.02
C PRO A 186 -3.57 16.09 -24.61
N ILE A 187 -2.35 16.15 -24.08
CA ILE A 187 -1.20 15.38 -24.57
C ILE A 187 -1.50 13.89 -24.36
N LYS A 188 -1.28 13.09 -25.41
CA LYS A 188 -1.26 11.63 -25.35
C LYS A 188 0.17 11.12 -25.39
N LEU A 189 0.53 10.24 -24.48
CA LEU A 189 1.86 9.65 -24.34
C LEU A 189 1.89 8.18 -24.73
N LEU A 190 0.76 7.47 -24.58
CA LEU A 190 0.61 6.05 -24.87
C LEU A 190 -0.34 5.83 -26.06
N PRO A 191 -0.25 4.66 -26.72
CA PRO A 191 -1.23 4.22 -27.72
C PRO A 191 -2.65 4.10 -27.17
N GLN A 192 -3.63 4.06 -28.08
CA GLN A 192 -5.06 4.05 -27.73
C GLN A 192 -5.45 2.84 -26.87
N GLU A 193 -4.82 1.67 -27.06
CA GLU A 193 -5.11 0.48 -26.26
C GLU A 193 -4.75 0.66 -24.78
N GLN A 194 -3.77 1.52 -24.49
CA GLN A 194 -3.25 1.77 -23.15
C GLN A 194 -3.72 3.11 -22.56
N GLN A 195 -4.69 3.76 -23.22
CA GLN A 195 -5.12 5.11 -22.85
C GLN A 195 -5.65 5.20 -21.41
N ILE A 196 -6.34 4.17 -20.90
CA ILE A 196 -6.84 4.16 -19.52
C ILE A 196 -5.68 4.21 -18.52
N TYR A 197 -4.62 3.42 -18.72
CA TYR A 197 -3.44 3.43 -17.85
C TYR A 197 -2.76 4.79 -17.86
N GLU A 198 -2.70 5.44 -19.02
CA GLU A 198 -2.19 6.82 -19.13
C GLU A 198 -3.09 7.79 -18.36
N GLU A 199 -4.40 7.73 -18.56
CA GLU A 199 -5.36 8.62 -17.93
C GLU A 199 -5.34 8.48 -16.41
N VAL A 200 -5.24 7.26 -15.87
CA VAL A 200 -5.13 7.01 -14.43
C VAL A 200 -3.79 7.51 -13.89
N THR A 201 -2.67 7.10 -14.50
CA THR A 201 -1.32 7.38 -14.00
C THR A 201 -1.00 8.87 -14.00
N PHE A 202 -1.43 9.58 -15.05
CA PHE A 202 -1.12 10.99 -15.25
C PHE A 202 -2.25 11.92 -14.82
N ASN A 203 -3.35 11.42 -14.24
CA ASN A 203 -4.37 12.30 -13.68
C ASN A 203 -3.78 13.17 -12.55
N GLY A 204 -4.09 14.46 -12.55
CA GLY A 204 -3.62 15.38 -11.52
C GLY A 204 -4.11 15.01 -10.13
N PHE A 205 -5.30 14.41 -10.02
CA PHE A 205 -5.85 13.95 -8.74
C PHE A 205 -5.09 12.71 -8.26
N THR A 206 -4.66 11.81 -9.14
CA THR A 206 -3.76 10.70 -8.79
C THR A 206 -2.47 11.22 -8.16
N THR A 207 -1.81 12.21 -8.76
CA THR A 207 -0.59 12.78 -8.18
C THR A 207 -0.88 13.47 -6.85
N TYR A 208 -1.95 14.28 -6.78
CA TYR A 208 -2.40 14.93 -5.55
C TYR A 208 -2.72 13.93 -4.44
N TYR A 209 -3.36 12.83 -4.77
CA TYR A 209 -3.73 11.74 -3.87
C TYR A 209 -2.49 11.13 -3.21
N ARG A 210 -1.49 10.78 -4.03
CA ARG A 210 -0.21 10.26 -3.53
C ARG A 210 0.45 11.25 -2.58
N PHE A 211 0.50 12.54 -2.95
CA PHE A 211 0.99 13.59 -2.05
C PHE A 211 0.22 13.65 -0.73
N LEU A 212 -1.12 13.65 -0.80
CA LEU A 212 -1.99 13.81 0.36
C LEU A 212 -1.73 12.72 1.40
N PHE A 213 -1.75 11.46 0.97
CA PHE A 213 -1.61 10.33 1.89
C PHE A 213 -0.17 10.02 2.27
N SER A 214 0.82 10.23 1.39
CA SER A 214 2.23 10.17 1.81
C SER A 214 2.53 11.20 2.89
N ILE A 215 2.00 12.42 2.78
CA ILE A 215 2.20 13.46 3.81
C ILE A 215 1.42 13.14 5.10
N ALA A 216 0.22 12.57 4.99
CA ALA A 216 -0.56 12.14 6.16
C ALA A 216 0.19 11.08 6.97
N ILE A 217 0.74 10.07 6.29
CA ILE A 217 1.55 9.01 6.91
C ILE A 217 2.87 9.57 7.45
N PHE A 218 3.51 10.47 6.71
CA PHE A 218 4.74 11.15 7.17
C PHE A 218 4.55 11.84 8.52
N SER A 219 3.33 12.33 8.77
CA SER A 219 2.88 12.71 10.10
C SER A 219 3.79 13.79 10.72
N ASN A 220 4.10 14.83 9.94
CA ASN A 220 4.98 15.94 10.34
C ASN A 220 6.35 15.50 10.89
N GLY A 221 6.91 14.39 10.40
CA GLY A 221 8.23 13.91 10.80
C GLY A 221 8.22 12.72 11.76
N LYS A 222 7.08 12.37 12.35
CA LYS A 222 6.96 11.18 13.23
C LYS A 222 7.39 9.88 12.53
N ALA A 223 7.13 9.76 11.23
CA ALA A 223 7.59 8.60 10.46
C ALA A 223 9.11 8.47 10.37
N LEU A 224 9.88 9.49 10.77
CA LEU A 224 11.35 9.51 10.65
C LEU A 224 12.09 9.81 11.96
N ASP A 225 11.39 10.28 12.99
CA ASP A 225 11.99 10.73 14.24
C ASP A 225 11.22 10.14 15.43
N MET A 226 11.84 9.16 16.08
CA MET A 226 11.28 8.44 17.24
C MET A 226 10.98 9.37 18.42
N SER A 227 11.68 10.49 18.55
CA SER A 227 11.48 11.43 19.65
C SER A 227 10.12 12.14 19.58
N MET A 228 9.49 12.14 18.40
CA MET A 228 8.18 12.74 18.17
C MET A 228 7.01 11.77 18.42
N LEU A 229 7.29 10.50 18.74
CA LEU A 229 6.27 9.47 18.92
C LEU A 229 5.66 9.52 20.32
N SER A 230 4.32 9.55 20.37
CA SER A 230 3.57 9.81 21.61
C SER A 230 3.63 8.67 22.63
N ASN A 231 3.78 7.42 22.20
CA ASN A 231 3.77 6.27 23.10
C ASN A 231 5.16 5.78 23.51
N ILE A 232 6.24 6.44 23.05
CA ILE A 232 7.62 5.97 23.23
C ILE A 232 7.98 5.75 24.71
N ASN A 233 7.46 6.59 25.62
CA ASN A 233 7.76 6.52 27.04
C ASN A 233 7.14 5.31 27.75
N ASN A 234 6.13 4.67 27.15
CA ASN A 234 5.47 3.49 27.68
C ASN A 234 6.06 2.18 27.14
N LEU A 235 7.05 2.28 26.24
CA LEU A 235 7.65 1.13 25.57
C LEU A 235 9.01 0.79 26.18
N ASP A 236 9.27 -0.50 26.37
CA ASP A 236 10.60 -1.00 26.70
C ASP A 236 11.46 -1.11 25.43
N MET A 237 12.15 -0.02 25.10
CA MET A 237 12.97 0.07 23.90
C MET A 237 14.13 -0.92 23.87
N GLU A 238 14.67 -1.30 25.03
CA GLU A 238 15.74 -2.29 25.10
C GLU A 238 15.19 -3.70 24.83
N SER A 239 14.04 -4.04 25.42
CA SER A 239 13.35 -5.30 25.15
C SER A 239 12.93 -5.42 23.68
N ILE A 240 12.34 -4.37 23.08
CA ILE A 240 11.98 -4.37 21.65
C ILE A 240 13.22 -4.57 20.77
N LYS A 241 14.32 -3.87 21.07
CA LYS A 241 15.57 -4.03 20.33
C LYS A 241 16.12 -5.45 20.44
N ASN A 242 16.12 -6.02 21.64
CA ASN A 242 16.57 -7.39 21.87
C ASN A 242 15.68 -8.41 21.15
N PHE A 243 14.36 -8.20 21.17
CA PHE A 243 13.39 -9.01 20.42
C PHE A 243 13.67 -8.98 18.92
N LEU A 244 13.78 -7.79 18.31
CA LEU A 244 14.08 -7.65 16.89
C LEU A 244 15.46 -8.27 16.53
N ASN A 245 16.43 -8.22 17.43
CA ASN A 245 17.76 -8.83 17.24
C ASN A 245 17.77 -10.36 17.29
N LYS A 246 16.66 -11.03 17.65
CA LYS A 246 16.52 -12.48 17.51
C LYS A 246 16.33 -12.92 16.05
N PHE A 247 15.92 -12.02 15.16
CA PHE A 247 15.63 -12.32 13.76
C PHE A 247 16.85 -12.10 12.87
N ASP A 248 17.09 -13.03 11.95
CA ASP A 248 18.15 -12.95 10.95
C ASP A 248 17.91 -11.79 9.97
N LEU A 249 16.63 -11.53 9.64
CA LEU A 249 16.22 -10.47 8.73
C LEU A 249 14.99 -9.72 9.26
N LEU A 250 14.96 -8.42 8.97
CA LEU A 250 13.85 -7.53 9.31
C LEU A 250 13.30 -6.88 8.05
N LEU A 251 12.01 -7.08 7.80
CA LEU A 251 11.33 -6.61 6.61
C LEU A 251 10.17 -5.70 7.00
N SER A 252 9.97 -4.61 6.27
CA SER A 252 8.89 -3.66 6.50
C SER A 252 8.03 -3.48 5.25
N LEU A 253 6.71 -3.57 5.44
CA LEU A 253 5.71 -3.10 4.48
C LEU A 253 5.35 -1.63 4.72
N ASN A 254 5.79 -1.05 5.84
CA ASN A 254 5.53 0.34 6.17
C ASN A 254 6.55 1.26 5.50
N TYR A 255 6.20 2.54 5.47
CA TYR A 255 7.01 3.59 4.87
C TYR A 255 7.91 4.34 5.88
N ASP A 256 7.62 4.19 7.18
CA ASP A 256 8.32 4.85 8.28
C ASP A 256 9.66 4.18 8.63
N LYS A 257 10.49 4.88 9.40
CA LYS A 257 11.83 4.47 9.84
C LYS A 257 11.88 4.04 11.31
N ILE A 258 10.76 3.61 11.88
CA ILE A 258 10.69 3.28 13.31
C ILE A 258 11.61 2.09 13.61
N MET A 259 11.54 1.03 12.81
CA MET A 259 12.33 -0.18 13.05
C MET A 259 13.84 0.08 12.91
N GLU A 260 14.24 0.86 11.90
CA GLU A 260 15.62 1.30 11.68
C GLU A 260 16.15 2.14 12.84
N ASN A 261 15.33 3.02 13.38
CA ASN A 261 15.74 3.82 14.53
C ASN A 261 15.97 2.97 15.79
N ILE A 262 15.48 1.72 15.84
CA ILE A 262 15.69 0.78 16.96
C ILE A 262 16.93 -0.11 16.73
N VAL A 263 17.07 -0.66 15.53
CA VAL A 263 18.08 -1.70 15.22
C VAL A 263 19.16 -1.30 14.21
N GLY A 264 19.10 -0.08 13.66
CA GLY A 264 19.98 0.41 12.59
C GLY A 264 19.51 0.03 11.18
N ASP A 265 20.37 0.22 10.19
CA ASP A 265 20.05 0.15 8.75
C ASP A 265 19.87 -1.27 8.18
N ARG A 266 19.55 -2.27 9.01
CA ARG A 266 19.41 -3.68 8.58
C ARG A 266 17.98 -4.07 8.17
N VAL A 267 17.15 -3.09 7.84
CA VAL A 267 15.74 -3.26 7.51
C VAL A 267 15.54 -3.10 6.01
N GLU A 268 14.85 -4.06 5.40
CA GLU A 268 14.49 -4.01 3.98
C GLU A 268 13.03 -3.57 3.81
N HIS A 269 12.80 -2.54 3.00
CA HIS A 269 11.46 -2.02 2.69
C HIS A 269 10.93 -2.56 1.38
N PHE A 270 9.70 -3.06 1.39
CA PHE A 270 9.06 -3.61 0.18
C PHE A 270 8.11 -2.66 -0.54
N HIS A 271 7.53 -1.68 0.15
CA HIS A 271 6.60 -0.71 -0.45
C HIS A 271 7.20 0.71 -0.57
N GLY A 272 8.52 0.82 -0.43
CA GLY A 272 9.25 2.08 -0.42
C GLY A 272 9.33 2.71 0.97
N GLU A 273 10.01 3.85 1.06
CA GLU A 273 10.38 4.49 2.32
C GLU A 273 10.44 6.01 2.18
N PHE A 274 10.40 6.73 3.31
CA PHE A 274 10.76 8.14 3.36
C PHE A 274 12.29 8.33 3.36
N VAL A 275 12.79 9.18 2.46
CA VAL A 275 14.23 9.45 2.32
C VAL A 275 14.56 10.92 2.62
N LYS A 276 15.40 11.17 3.63
CA LYS A 276 15.82 12.52 4.03
C LYS A 276 16.82 13.13 3.03
N ASN A 277 16.65 14.42 2.75
CA ASN A 277 17.60 15.29 2.06
C ASN A 277 18.11 14.77 0.71
N LYS A 278 17.32 13.94 0.02
CA LYS A 278 17.66 13.37 -1.28
C LYS A 278 16.46 13.41 -2.21
N THR A 279 16.62 14.07 -3.36
CA THR A 279 15.62 14.03 -4.43
C THR A 279 15.75 12.73 -5.22
N GLU A 280 14.70 11.94 -5.23
CA GLU A 280 14.63 10.70 -6.01
C GLU A 280 13.62 10.86 -7.14
N TYR A 281 13.83 10.11 -8.22
CA TYR A 281 12.89 10.05 -9.34
C TYR A 281 12.46 8.59 -9.53
N VAL A 282 11.16 8.37 -9.58
CA VAL A 282 10.54 7.08 -9.94
C VAL A 282 9.57 7.35 -11.07
N SER A 283 9.68 6.61 -12.17
CA SER A 283 8.94 6.85 -13.41
C SER A 283 9.07 8.31 -13.90
N SER A 284 10.28 8.87 -13.81
CA SER A 284 10.63 10.24 -14.18
C SER A 284 10.00 11.33 -13.32
N GLN A 285 9.32 10.98 -12.23
CA GLN A 285 8.62 11.89 -11.33
C GLN A 285 9.27 11.87 -9.95
N SER A 286 9.36 13.04 -9.33
CA SER A 286 9.85 13.22 -7.97
C SER A 286 8.76 13.84 -7.12
N LEU A 287 8.42 13.15 -6.03
CA LEU A 287 7.44 13.58 -5.05
C LEU A 287 8.18 13.79 -3.72
N GLY A 288 8.10 15.00 -3.18
CA GLY A 288 8.67 15.30 -1.87
C GLY A 288 8.01 16.46 -1.14
N LEU A 289 8.40 16.66 0.11
CA LEU A 289 7.87 17.67 1.01
C LEU A 289 9.02 18.46 1.62
N ASN A 290 8.92 19.79 1.59
CA ASN A 290 9.75 20.64 2.42
C ASN A 290 9.05 20.81 3.77
N TYR A 291 9.68 20.38 4.85
CA TYR A 291 9.18 20.51 6.21
C TYR A 291 10.25 21.15 7.09
N GLU A 292 9.94 21.37 8.36
CA GLU A 292 10.82 22.11 9.28
C GLU A 292 12.24 21.54 9.36
N ASN A 293 12.38 20.21 9.36
CA ASN A 293 13.69 19.54 9.47
C ASN A 293 14.33 19.21 8.11
N GLY A 294 13.90 19.87 7.03
CA GLY A 294 14.52 19.76 5.70
C GLY A 294 13.60 19.20 4.63
N TYR A 295 14.18 18.50 3.67
CA TYR A 295 13.45 17.90 2.55
C TYR A 295 13.29 16.40 2.79
N VAL A 296 12.10 15.86 2.50
CA VAL A 296 11.85 14.42 2.46
C VAL A 296 11.31 14.01 1.09
N SER A 297 11.90 12.97 0.50
CA SER A 297 11.39 12.27 -0.68
C SER A 297 10.49 11.12 -0.25
N PHE A 298 9.41 10.93 -1.01
CA PHE A 298 8.52 9.76 -0.95
C PHE A 298 8.16 9.31 -2.37
N SER A 299 9.10 9.48 -3.31
CA SER A 299 8.87 9.15 -4.72
C SER A 299 8.65 7.66 -4.95
N ASP A 300 9.27 6.83 -4.09
CA ASP A 300 9.28 5.37 -4.13
C ASP A 300 8.16 4.73 -3.30
N ILE A 301 7.39 5.52 -2.54
CA ILE A 301 6.26 5.03 -1.76
C ILE A 301 5.12 4.58 -2.69
N LEU A 302 4.68 3.34 -2.52
CA LEU A 302 3.66 2.66 -3.32
C LEU A 302 2.24 2.79 -2.75
N ILE A 303 1.75 4.03 -2.60
CA ILE A 303 0.34 4.27 -2.21
C ILE A 303 -0.57 4.14 -3.42
N GLY A 304 -1.49 3.17 -3.37
CA GLY A 304 -2.56 2.96 -4.33
C GLY A 304 -2.88 1.47 -4.54
N ASP A 305 -3.80 1.21 -5.45
CA ASP A 305 -4.32 -0.13 -5.71
C ASP A 305 -3.25 -1.09 -6.24
N PHE A 306 -3.51 -2.38 -6.04
CA PHE A 306 -2.59 -3.42 -6.48
C PHE A 306 -2.34 -3.40 -8.00
N PHE A 307 -3.37 -3.18 -8.81
CA PHE A 307 -3.31 -3.34 -10.27
C PHE A 307 -2.43 -2.28 -10.93
N ILE A 308 -2.64 -1.01 -10.57
CA ILE A 308 -1.92 0.11 -11.18
C ILE A 308 -0.63 0.41 -10.40
N PHE A 309 -0.74 0.65 -9.09
CA PHE A 309 0.37 1.25 -8.33
C PHE A 309 1.37 0.22 -7.82
N LYS A 310 0.92 -0.97 -7.40
CA LYS A 310 1.83 -2.01 -6.88
C LYS A 310 2.32 -2.99 -7.94
N ALA A 311 1.57 -3.21 -9.02
CA ALA A 311 1.95 -4.14 -10.09
C ALA A 311 2.43 -3.44 -11.37
N PHE A 312 1.62 -2.57 -11.99
CA PHE A 312 1.92 -1.99 -13.29
C PHE A 312 3.03 -0.92 -13.24
N LEU A 313 2.95 0.06 -12.34
CA LEU A 313 3.91 1.18 -12.30
C LEU A 313 5.36 0.77 -12.01
N PRO A 314 5.65 -0.17 -11.09
CA PRO A 314 7.02 -0.64 -10.89
C PRO A 314 7.63 -1.27 -12.15
N VAL A 315 6.83 -2.02 -12.91
CA VAL A 315 7.24 -2.56 -14.21
C VAL A 315 7.58 -1.42 -15.17
N VAL A 316 6.70 -0.43 -15.31
CA VAL A 316 6.96 0.75 -16.17
C VAL A 316 8.24 1.48 -15.76
N ASN A 317 8.48 1.67 -14.45
CA ASN A 317 9.70 2.30 -13.95
C ASN A 317 10.95 1.51 -14.37
N ASN A 318 10.96 0.19 -14.17
CA ASN A 318 12.12 -0.65 -14.46
C ASN A 318 12.42 -0.78 -15.95
N PHE A 319 11.40 -0.70 -16.80
CA PHE A 319 11.58 -0.66 -18.26
C PHE A 319 11.90 0.74 -18.80
N SER A 320 11.70 1.79 -17.98
CA SER A 320 12.06 3.15 -18.39
C SER A 320 13.58 3.28 -18.43
N LYS A 321 14.13 3.54 -19.62
CA LYS A 321 15.58 3.75 -19.83
C LYS A 321 16.05 5.14 -19.35
N ASN A 322 15.37 5.73 -18.37
CA ASN A 322 15.70 7.06 -17.87
C ASN A 322 16.82 6.96 -16.81
N PRO A 323 18.02 7.50 -17.06
CA PRO A 323 19.15 7.38 -16.14
C PRO A 323 18.94 8.09 -14.80
N TYR A 324 17.94 8.99 -14.71
CA TYR A 324 17.60 9.65 -13.45
C TYR A 324 16.75 8.79 -12.52
N ASN A 325 16.10 7.74 -13.04
CA ASN A 325 15.20 6.93 -12.24
C ASN A 325 15.96 6.03 -11.28
N LYS A 326 15.48 5.99 -10.03
CA LYS A 326 15.86 4.97 -9.06
C LYS A 326 15.44 3.62 -9.62
N LYS A 327 16.35 2.64 -9.54
CA LYS A 327 15.99 1.24 -9.78
C LYS A 327 15.19 0.75 -8.59
N VAL A 328 14.01 0.22 -8.84
CA VAL A 328 13.11 -0.30 -7.81
C VAL A 328 12.98 -1.80 -8.07
N PRO A 329 13.71 -2.66 -7.34
CA PRO A 329 13.62 -4.09 -7.57
C PRO A 329 12.19 -4.59 -7.35
N HIS A 330 11.77 -5.61 -8.10
CA HIS A 330 10.45 -6.17 -7.94
C HIS A 330 10.32 -6.86 -6.58
N PHE A 331 9.14 -6.75 -5.96
CA PHE A 331 8.85 -7.39 -4.67
C PHE A 331 9.27 -8.87 -4.64
N SER A 332 8.93 -9.62 -5.69
CA SER A 332 9.26 -11.04 -5.84
C SER A 332 10.76 -11.28 -5.81
N ASP A 333 11.53 -10.46 -6.54
CA ASP A 333 12.97 -10.64 -6.69
C ASP A 333 13.69 -10.38 -5.36
N ILE A 334 13.24 -9.37 -4.59
CA ILE A 334 13.74 -9.08 -3.26
C ILE A 334 13.44 -10.26 -2.33
N MET A 335 12.19 -10.73 -2.30
CA MET A 335 11.76 -11.82 -1.41
C MET A 335 12.49 -13.13 -1.71
N ASP A 336 12.60 -13.51 -2.99
CA ASP A 336 13.29 -14.71 -3.45
C ASP A 336 14.77 -14.68 -3.05
N THR A 337 15.43 -13.54 -3.28
CA THR A 337 16.85 -13.36 -2.94
C THR A 337 17.06 -13.46 -1.44
N LEU A 338 16.25 -12.75 -0.64
CA LEU A 338 16.40 -12.72 0.82
C LEU A 338 16.18 -14.11 1.45
N ILE A 339 15.14 -14.82 1.02
CA ILE A 339 14.83 -16.17 1.52
C ILE A 339 15.92 -17.16 1.13
N LYS A 340 16.36 -17.13 -0.14
CA LYS A 340 17.37 -18.05 -0.65
C LYS A 340 18.73 -17.83 0.00
N ASP A 341 19.23 -16.59 -0.03
CA ASP A 341 20.60 -16.29 0.38
C ASP A 341 20.81 -16.43 1.90
N ASN A 342 19.75 -16.24 2.68
CA ASN A 342 19.79 -16.38 4.15
C ASN A 342 19.22 -17.72 4.65
N SER A 343 18.81 -18.61 3.73
CA SER A 343 18.19 -19.90 4.05
C SER A 343 17.02 -19.77 5.02
N ILE A 344 16.19 -18.74 4.84
CA ILE A 344 15.04 -18.47 5.71
C ILE A 344 14.01 -19.58 5.54
N ASN A 345 13.58 -20.16 6.65
CA ASN A 345 12.54 -21.18 6.68
C ASN A 345 11.40 -20.84 7.66
N ASN A 346 11.49 -19.75 8.41
CA ASN A 346 10.44 -19.27 9.31
C ASN A 346 10.18 -17.76 9.09
N ILE A 347 8.92 -17.38 8.89
CA ILE A 347 8.51 -15.98 8.75
C ILE A 347 7.47 -15.64 9.80
N VAL A 348 7.77 -14.65 10.63
CA VAL A 348 6.83 -14.05 11.58
C VAL A 348 6.20 -12.82 10.93
N ILE A 349 4.88 -12.83 10.78
CA ILE A 349 4.10 -11.73 10.20
C ILE A 349 3.42 -10.98 11.35
N PHE A 350 3.76 -9.70 11.52
CA PHE A 350 3.27 -8.87 12.61
C PHE A 350 2.55 -7.61 12.10
N GLY A 351 1.26 -7.47 12.42
CA GLY A 351 0.51 -6.25 12.14
C GLY A 351 0.26 -5.96 10.65
N MET A 352 0.27 -6.99 9.81
CA MET A 352 -0.08 -6.91 8.40
C MET A 352 -1.59 -7.11 8.20
N ASN A 353 -2.22 -6.31 7.34
CA ASN A 353 -3.61 -6.56 6.95
C ASN A 353 -3.65 -7.45 5.70
N ILE A 354 -3.97 -8.72 5.89
CA ILE A 354 -3.93 -9.74 4.84
C ILE A 354 -4.88 -9.46 3.67
N GLU A 355 -5.99 -8.74 3.87
CA GLU A 355 -6.93 -8.41 2.80
C GLU A 355 -6.28 -7.54 1.71
N ASN A 356 -5.27 -6.74 2.09
CA ASN A 356 -4.59 -5.79 1.21
C ASN A 356 -3.23 -6.27 0.74
N ASP A 357 -2.66 -7.24 1.44
CA ASP A 357 -1.30 -7.74 1.23
C ASP A 357 -1.26 -9.22 0.85
N GLN A 358 -2.32 -9.71 0.18
CA GLN A 358 -2.39 -11.08 -0.36
C GLN A 358 -1.19 -11.41 -1.27
N HIS A 359 -0.69 -10.43 -2.02
CA HIS A 359 0.49 -10.59 -2.85
C HIS A 359 1.74 -10.87 -2.02
N VAL A 360 1.85 -10.33 -0.81
CA VAL A 360 2.98 -10.58 0.10
C VAL A 360 3.00 -12.06 0.49
N LEU A 361 1.86 -12.59 0.95
CA LEU A 361 1.73 -14.01 1.30
C LEU A 361 2.03 -14.93 0.10
N ARG A 362 1.51 -14.58 -1.08
CA ARG A 362 1.74 -15.34 -2.30
C ARG A 362 3.23 -15.38 -2.68
N ASN A 363 3.94 -14.25 -2.55
CA ASN A 363 5.37 -14.19 -2.82
C ASN A 363 6.19 -14.96 -1.78
N ILE A 364 5.81 -14.96 -0.51
CA ILE A 364 6.43 -15.80 0.53
C ILE A 364 6.34 -17.29 0.16
N MET A 365 5.15 -17.75 -0.22
CA MET A 365 4.92 -19.14 -0.62
C MET A 365 5.78 -19.55 -1.82
N LEU A 366 5.86 -18.68 -2.82
CA LEU A 366 6.67 -18.90 -4.01
C LEU A 366 8.16 -18.91 -3.69
N ALA A 367 8.63 -17.97 -2.88
CA ALA A 367 10.04 -17.88 -2.50
C ALA A 367 10.52 -19.10 -1.71
N PHE A 368 9.69 -19.62 -0.79
CA PHE A 368 9.95 -20.90 -0.14
C PHE A 368 10.05 -22.05 -1.14
N TYR A 369 9.11 -22.15 -2.08
CA TYR A 369 9.12 -23.17 -3.12
C TYR A 369 10.36 -23.09 -4.02
N PHE A 370 10.66 -21.92 -4.59
CA PHE A 370 11.80 -21.75 -5.50
C PHE A 370 13.14 -21.95 -4.82
N SER A 371 13.21 -21.63 -3.52
CA SER A 371 14.39 -21.90 -2.70
C SER A 371 14.45 -23.34 -2.15
N GLN A 372 13.41 -24.15 -2.39
CA GLN A 372 13.28 -25.53 -1.90
C GLN A 372 13.47 -25.63 -0.38
N GLN A 373 12.90 -24.67 0.37
CA GLN A 373 13.07 -24.64 1.82
C GLN A 373 12.49 -25.89 2.48
N ILE A 374 13.20 -26.42 3.48
CA ILE A 374 12.79 -27.62 4.21
C ILE A 374 12.03 -27.18 5.46
N ASN A 375 10.87 -27.81 5.70
CA ASN A 375 9.97 -27.50 6.81
C ASN A 375 9.62 -25.99 6.93
N PRO A 376 9.14 -25.35 5.85
CA PRO A 376 8.81 -23.93 5.88
C PRO A 376 7.68 -23.64 6.87
N GLN A 377 7.78 -22.51 7.57
CA GLN A 377 6.85 -22.10 8.62
C GLN A 377 6.46 -20.64 8.47
N ILE A 378 5.20 -20.34 8.78
CA ILE A 378 4.66 -18.99 8.92
C ILE A 378 4.00 -18.88 10.29
N ILE A 379 4.37 -17.85 11.04
CA ILE A 379 3.71 -17.49 12.28
C ILE A 379 2.96 -16.18 12.04
N TYR A 380 1.64 -16.19 12.17
CA TYR A 380 0.82 -15.00 12.04
C TYR A 380 0.44 -14.45 13.42
N CYS A 381 0.84 -13.21 13.70
CA CYS A 381 0.46 -12.47 14.89
C CYS A 381 -0.86 -11.73 14.63
N TYR A 382 -1.95 -12.20 15.24
CA TYR A 382 -3.28 -11.64 15.06
C TYR A 382 -3.71 -10.83 16.29
N PHE A 383 -4.37 -9.69 16.08
CA PHE A 383 -4.90 -8.87 17.16
C PHE A 383 -6.35 -9.23 17.49
N THR A 384 -7.17 -9.55 16.49
CA THR A 384 -8.57 -9.97 16.67
C THR A 384 -8.86 -11.36 16.11
N PRO A 385 -9.87 -12.08 16.64
CA PRO A 385 -10.28 -13.36 16.07
C PRO A 385 -10.78 -13.28 14.60
N GLU A 386 -11.24 -12.11 14.17
CA GLU A 386 -11.64 -11.83 12.79
C GLU A 386 -10.40 -11.85 11.89
N GLU A 387 -9.36 -11.09 12.22
CA GLU A 387 -8.09 -11.08 11.46
C GLU A 387 -7.45 -12.46 11.32
N LYS A 388 -7.56 -13.32 12.35
CA LYS A 388 -7.09 -14.71 12.26
C LYS A 388 -7.88 -15.50 11.23
N ARG A 389 -9.21 -15.39 11.25
CA ARG A 389 -10.10 -16.07 10.30
C ARG A 389 -9.84 -15.59 8.89
N ASP A 390 -9.72 -14.28 8.70
CA ASP A 390 -9.42 -13.68 7.40
C ASP A 390 -8.09 -14.19 6.87
N PHE A 391 -7.07 -14.30 7.74
CA PHE A 391 -5.78 -14.90 7.34
C PHE A 391 -5.91 -16.38 6.96
N GLU A 392 -6.63 -17.19 7.74
CA GLU A 392 -6.88 -18.61 7.42
C GLU A 392 -7.57 -18.77 6.06
N GLU A 393 -8.59 -17.96 5.79
CA GLU A 393 -9.33 -17.97 4.52
C GLU A 393 -8.44 -17.52 3.35
N GLN A 394 -7.70 -16.43 3.52
CA GLN A 394 -6.81 -15.91 2.49
C GLN A 394 -5.63 -16.83 2.21
N PHE A 395 -5.08 -17.50 3.24
CA PHE A 395 -3.99 -18.45 3.07
C PHE A 395 -4.35 -19.56 2.09
N GLU A 396 -5.56 -20.13 2.20
CA GLU A 396 -6.03 -21.14 1.26
C GLU A 396 -6.43 -20.53 -0.09
N ALA A 397 -7.09 -19.37 -0.09
CA ALA A 397 -7.59 -18.73 -1.31
C ALA A 397 -6.48 -18.34 -2.29
N VAL A 398 -5.28 -17.98 -1.79
CA VAL A 398 -4.15 -17.58 -2.65
C VAL A 398 -3.40 -18.77 -3.27
N ILE A 399 -3.70 -20.02 -2.87
CA ILE A 399 -3.06 -21.24 -3.40
C ILE A 399 -3.68 -21.62 -4.75
N THR A 400 -3.27 -20.87 -5.77
CA THR A 400 -3.74 -21.03 -7.15
C THR A 400 -2.56 -21.15 -8.13
N PHE A 401 -1.53 -21.87 -7.72
CA PHE A 401 -0.32 -22.09 -8.50
C PHE A 401 -0.41 -23.34 -9.38
N SER A 402 0.71 -23.74 -9.97
CA SER A 402 0.84 -25.05 -10.63
C SER A 402 0.62 -26.20 -9.61
N PRO A 403 0.22 -27.41 -10.06
CA PRO A 403 -0.03 -28.54 -9.16
C PRO A 403 1.15 -28.87 -8.22
N GLU A 404 2.38 -28.74 -8.73
CA GLU A 404 3.61 -29.00 -7.96
C GLU A 404 3.83 -27.97 -6.85
N VAL A 405 3.67 -26.69 -7.17
CA VAL A 405 3.77 -25.59 -6.19
C VAL A 405 2.65 -25.74 -5.16
N ASN A 406 1.42 -25.98 -5.59
CA ASN A 406 0.27 -26.18 -4.69
C ASN A 406 0.52 -27.34 -3.70
N LYS A 407 1.14 -28.43 -4.16
CA LYS A 407 1.51 -29.55 -3.28
C LYS A 407 2.55 -29.15 -2.25
N TYR A 408 3.54 -28.34 -2.63
CA TYR A 408 4.55 -27.84 -1.70
C TYR A 408 3.96 -26.87 -0.66
N VAL A 409 3.26 -25.83 -1.11
CA VAL A 409 2.80 -24.73 -0.24
C VAL A 409 1.76 -25.19 0.77
N LYS A 410 0.96 -26.23 0.45
CA LYS A 410 0.03 -26.86 1.39
C LYS A 410 0.72 -27.58 2.57
N ASN A 411 2.03 -27.82 2.48
CA ASN A 411 2.82 -28.38 3.57
C ASN A 411 3.54 -27.31 4.41
N ILE A 412 3.36 -26.01 4.10
CA ILE A 412 3.88 -24.93 4.96
C ILE A 412 3.13 -24.99 6.28
N ASN A 413 3.86 -25.11 7.39
CA ASN A 413 3.25 -25.08 8.72
C ASN A 413 2.84 -23.64 9.05
N VAL A 414 1.57 -23.46 9.40
CA VAL A 414 1.04 -22.14 9.81
C VAL A 414 0.66 -22.21 11.28
N SER A 415 1.23 -21.30 12.08
CA SER A 415 0.96 -21.16 13.50
C SER A 415 0.44 -19.76 13.81
N TYR A 416 -0.33 -19.64 14.89
CA TYR A 416 -1.01 -18.40 15.26
C TYR A 416 -0.68 -18.02 16.69
N ILE A 417 -0.39 -16.74 16.91
CA ILE A 417 -0.21 -16.17 18.25
C ILE A 417 -0.94 -14.84 18.35
N LYS A 418 -1.48 -14.55 19.54
CA LYS A 418 -2.07 -13.25 19.82
C LYS A 418 -1.00 -12.17 19.86
N THR A 419 -1.18 -11.11 19.08
CA THR A 419 -0.32 -9.92 19.09
C THR A 419 -0.18 -9.34 20.49
N GLN A 420 -1.22 -9.39 21.32
CA GLN A 420 -1.19 -8.91 22.69
C GLN A 420 -0.20 -9.67 23.59
N GLU A 421 0.03 -10.97 23.34
CA GLU A 421 1.03 -11.75 24.09
C GLU A 421 2.44 -11.29 23.74
N VAL A 422 2.72 -11.08 22.45
CA VAL A 422 4.01 -10.57 21.97
C VAL A 422 4.26 -9.15 22.49
N LEU A 423 3.25 -8.28 22.45
CA LEU A 423 3.36 -6.91 22.95
C LEU A 423 3.62 -6.87 24.46
N LYS A 424 2.92 -7.71 25.24
CA LYS A 424 3.11 -7.77 26.69
C LYS A 424 4.51 -8.27 27.07
N GLU A 425 5.03 -9.25 26.33
CA GLU A 425 6.36 -9.81 26.60
C GLU A 425 7.49 -8.85 26.20
N TYR A 426 7.35 -8.17 25.05
CA TYR A 426 8.48 -7.51 24.40
C TYR A 426 8.37 -5.98 24.28
N PHE A 427 7.18 -5.40 24.34
CA PHE A 427 6.98 -3.98 24.04
C PHE A 427 6.65 -3.17 25.29
N GLN A 428 5.86 -3.71 26.20
CA GLN A 428 5.34 -2.97 27.35
C GLN A 428 6.33 -2.99 28.52
N LYS A 429 6.43 -1.86 29.25
CA LYS A 429 7.20 -1.73 30.49
C LYS A 429 6.54 -2.40 31.69
#